data_AF-A0A523RI94-F1
#
_entry.id   AF-A0A523RI94-F1
#
_cell.length_a   1.000
_cell.length_b   1.000
_cell.length_c   1.000
_cell.angle_alpha   90.00
_cell.angle_beta   90.00
_cell.angle_gamma   90.00
#
_symmetry.space_group_name_H-M   'P 1'
#
loop_
_entity.id
_entity.type
_entity.pdbx_description
1 polymer ?
#
loop_
_entity_poly.entity_id
_entity_poly.type
_entity_poly.pdbx_seq_one_letter_code
_entity_poly.pdbx_strand_id
1 'polypeptide(L)' 'GGMGNRAQMLFAEKKITPVMGVTGNIEEVIEKFAQGKLKSGESFCKPGAGKGYGLEKEECDHPDEKHIH' A
#
# COMPACT_ATOMS: atom_id res chain seq x y z
N GLY A 1 -6.37 -2.86 3.24
CA GLY A 1 -6.19 -2.30 1.89
C GLY A 1 -4.74 -2.41 1.49
N GLY A 2 -4.40 -1.95 0.28
CA GLY A 2 -3.02 -1.81 -0.18
C GLY A 2 -2.50 -0.40 0.10
N MET A 3 -1.17 -0.26 0.06
CA MET A 3 -0.50 1.04 0.15
C MET A 3 0.68 1.08 -0.83
N GLY A 4 0.85 2.21 -1.52
CA GLY A 4 1.94 2.40 -2.49
C GLY A 4 3.32 2.60 -1.83
N ASN A 5 4.39 2.35 -2.59
CA ASN A 5 5.77 2.37 -2.10
C ASN A 5 6.19 3.72 -1.50
N ARG A 6 5.79 4.84 -2.10
CA ARG A 6 6.11 6.18 -1.56
C ARG A 6 5.53 6.39 -0.15
N ALA A 7 4.31 5.92 0.08
CA ALA A 7 3.68 5.97 1.40
C ALA A 7 4.36 5.01 2.38
N GLN A 8 4.71 3.79 1.95
CA GLN A 8 5.48 2.86 2.79
C GLN A 8 6.80 3.47 3.28
N MET A 9 7.55 4.14 2.40
CA MET A 9 8.80 4.82 2.76
C MET A 9 8.58 5.94 3.79
N LEU A 10 7.56 6.79 3.58
CA LEU A 10 7.24 7.87 4.53
C LEU A 10 6.91 7.33 5.94
N PHE A 11 6.19 6.22 6.03
CA PHE A 11 5.87 5.58 7.32
C PHE A 11 7.13 5.01 7.97
N ALA A 12 8.01 4.38 7.18
CA ALA A 12 9.28 3.83 7.67
C ALA A 12 10.21 4.93 8.23
N GLU A 13 10.29 6.10 7.59
CA GLU A 13 11.04 7.26 8.08
C GLU A 13 10.56 7.72 9.47
N LYS A 14 9.26 7.58 9.73
CA LYS A 14 8.64 7.92 11.02
C LYS A 14 8.64 6.77 12.02
N LYS A 15 9.29 5.64 11.69
CA LYS A 15 9.29 4.40 12.50
C LYS A 15 7.89 3.86 12.77
N ILE A 16 6.96 4.10 11.84
CA ILE A 16 5.59 3.59 11.92
C ILE A 16 5.54 2.30 11.10
N THR A 17 5.05 1.21 11.72
CA THR A 17 4.85 -0.07 11.03
C THR A 17 3.38 -0.21 10.62
N PRO A 18 3.05 -0.08 9.32
CA PRO A 18 1.69 -0.20 8.85
C PRO A 18 1.22 -1.66 8.77
N VAL A 19 -0.03 -1.92 9.15
CA VAL A 19 -0.67 -3.23 8.93
C VAL A 19 -1.43 -3.19 7.60
N MET A 20 -0.95 -3.94 6.61
CA MET A 20 -1.50 -3.97 5.25
C MET A 20 -2.30 -5.25 4.96
N GLY A 21 -3.03 -5.25 3.84
CA GLY A 21 -3.78 -6.43 3.38
C GLY A 21 -5.08 -6.70 4.15
N VAL A 22 -5.51 -5.77 5.00
CA VAL A 22 -6.73 -5.93 5.82
C VAL A 22 -7.98 -5.59 5.02
N THR A 23 -9.00 -6.43 5.06
CA THR A 23 -10.30 -6.22 4.41
C THR A 23 -11.43 -6.67 5.33
N GLY A 24 -12.61 -6.06 5.19
CA GLY A 24 -13.78 -6.39 5.98
C GLY A 24 -14.41 -5.16 6.64
N ASN A 25 -15.39 -5.40 7.51
CA ASN A 25 -16.03 -4.37 8.31
C ASN A 25 -15.03 -3.72 9.30
N ILE A 26 -15.12 -2.40 9.48
CA ILE A 26 -14.14 -1.63 10.25
C ILE A 26 -14.22 -1.94 11.75
N GLU A 27 -15.42 -2.11 12.30
CA GLU A 27 -15.62 -2.47 13.70
C GLU A 27 -14.97 -3.83 14.03
N GLU A 28 -15.19 -4.85 13.19
CA GLU A 28 -14.56 -6.17 13.36
C GLU A 28 -13.04 -6.13 13.26
N VAL A 29 -12.50 -5.29 12.36
CA VAL A 29 -11.05 -5.14 12.17
C VAL A 29 -10.41 -4.55 13.43
N ILE A 30 -11.04 -3.53 14.02
CA ILE A 30 -10.57 -2.90 15.26
C ILE A 30 -10.58 -3.92 16.41
N GLU A 31 -11.66 -4.70 16.55
CA GLU A 31 -11.74 -5.76 17.58
C GLU A 31 -10.66 -6.84 17.40
N LYS A 32 -10.47 -7.34 16.17
CA LYS A 32 -9.44 -8.34 15.86
C LYS A 32 -8.03 -7.78 16.12
N PHE A 33 -7.81 -6.50 15.87
CA PHE A 33 -6.54 -5.83 16.16
C PHE A 33 -6.29 -5.76 17.67
N ALA A 34 -7.27 -5.29 18.45
CA ALA A 34 -7.17 -5.19 19.90
C ALA A 34 -6.91 -6.56 20.57
N GLN A 35 -7.43 -7.64 19.98
CA GLN A 35 -7.22 -9.01 20.45
C GLN A 35 -5.92 -9.66 19.96
N GLY A 36 -5.12 -8.99 19.13
CA GLY A 36 -3.91 -9.56 18.51
C GLY A 36 -4.18 -10.68 17.50
N LYS A 37 -5.40 -10.77 16.96
CA LYS A 37 -5.85 -11.80 16.01
C LYS A 37 -5.95 -11.30 14.57
N LEU A 38 -5.67 -10.02 14.33
CA LEU A 38 -5.74 -9.44 13.00
C LEU A 38 -4.64 -10.04 12.11
N LYS A 39 -5.06 -10.68 11.01
CA LYS A 39 -4.14 -11.19 10.00
C LYS A 39 -3.82 -10.07 9.02
N SER A 40 -2.53 -9.72 8.91
CA SER A 40 -2.03 -8.93 7.80
C SER A 40 -1.95 -9.79 6.54
N GLY A 41 -2.16 -9.16 5.39
CA GLY A 41 -2.01 -9.80 4.08
C GLY A 41 -1.05 -9.01 3.19
N GLU A 42 -0.83 -9.49 1.97
CA GLU A 42 -0.08 -8.75 0.96
C GLU A 42 -0.76 -7.41 0.65
N SER A 43 0.05 -6.44 0.25
CA SER A 43 -0.49 -5.17 -0.25
C SER A 43 -1.26 -5.42 -1.53
N PHE A 44 -2.52 -5.02 -1.59
CA PHE A 44 -3.31 -5.09 -2.82
C PHE A 44 -2.79 -4.13 -3.92
N CYS A 45 -1.83 -3.24 -3.61
CA CYS A 45 -1.23 -2.36 -4.60
C CYS A 45 -0.24 -3.13 -5.48
N LYS A 46 -0.59 -3.27 -6.76
CA LYS A 46 0.32 -3.75 -7.81
C LYS A 46 0.87 -2.55 -8.59
N PRO A 47 2.16 -2.52 -8.97
CA PRO A 47 2.70 -1.51 -9.87
C PRO A 47 1.84 -1.38 -11.14
N GLY A 48 1.54 -0.15 -11.56
CA GLY A 48 0.72 0.11 -12.75
C GLY A 48 -0.79 -0.13 -12.61
N ALA A 49 -1.30 -0.63 -11.47
CA ALA A 49 -2.74 -0.91 -11.31
C ALA A 49 -3.65 0.35 -11.34
N GLY A 50 -3.07 1.55 -11.21
CA GLY A 50 -3.78 2.82 -11.36
C GLY A 50 -3.67 3.46 -12.76
N LYS A 51 -2.99 2.81 -13.72
CA LYS A 51 -2.83 3.34 -15.08
C LYS A 51 -4.19 3.40 -15.78
N GLY A 52 -4.53 4.54 -16.37
CA GLY A 52 -5.84 4.77 -17.01
C GLY A 52 -6.99 5.10 -16.03
N TYR A 53 -6.71 5.25 -14.73
CA TYR A 53 -7.71 5.65 -13.73
C TYR A 53 -7.29 7.00 -13.09
N GLY A 54 -7.73 8.11 -13.67
CA GLY A 54 -7.40 9.48 -13.22
C GLY A 54 -6.76 10.34 -14.32
N LEU A 55 -6.10 11.44 -13.92
CA LEU A 55 -5.27 12.21 -14.84
C LEU A 55 -3.99 11.43 -15.13
N GLU A 56 -3.72 11.22 -16.42
CA GLU A 56 -2.45 10.67 -16.88
C GLU A 56 -1.33 11.57 -16.35
N LYS A 57 -0.36 10.98 -15.64
CA LYS A 57 0.86 11.68 -15.28
C LYS A 57 1.76 11.63 -16.51
N GLU A 58 2.15 12.78 -17.05
CA GLU A 58 3.04 12.82 -18.21
C GLU A 58 4.43 12.23 -17.91
N GLU A 59 4.81 12.16 -16.62
CA GLU A 59 6.13 11.71 -16.18
C GLU A 59 6.04 10.65 -15.07
N CYS A 60 6.66 9.51 -15.34
CA CYS A 60 6.79 8.38 -14.42
C CYS A 60 8.09 8.54 -13.60
N ASP A 61 8.06 9.40 -12.58
CA ASP A 61 9.18 9.59 -11.63
C ASP A 61 9.36 8.37 -10.72
N HIS A 62 10.07 7.35 -11.22
CA HIS A 62 10.49 6.18 -10.46
C HIS A 62 12.00 5.99 -10.63
N PRO A 63 12.80 6.04 -9.55
CA PRO A 63 14.26 5.96 -9.64
C PRO A 63 14.80 4.56 -10.02
N ASP A 64 13.98 3.51 -10.07
CA ASP A 64 14.44 2.11 -10.15
C ASP A 64 13.83 1.27 -11.28
N GLU A 65 13.56 1.83 -12.47
CA GLU A 65 13.33 1.00 -13.66
C GLU A 65 14.33 1.31 -14.77
N LYS A 66 15.34 0.44 -14.89
CA LYS A 66 16.12 0.32 -16.12
C LYS A 66 15.16 -0.13 -17.21
N HIS A 67 14.73 0.81 -18.04
CA HIS A 67 14.09 0.53 -19.32
C HIS A 67 15.05 -0.30 -20.19
N ILE A 68 14.83 -1.62 -20.26
CA ILE A 68 15.39 -2.44 -21.32
C ILE A 68 14.42 -2.28 -22.50
N HIS A 69 14.91 -1.62 -23.56
CA HIS A 69 14.22 -1.37 -24.81
C HIS A 69 13.72 -2.65 -25.49
#